data_AF-W5SXF5-F1
#
_entry.id   AF-W5SXF5-F1
#
_cell.length_a   1.000
_cell.length_b   1.000
_cell.length_c   1.000
_cell.angle_alpha   90.00
_cell.angle_beta   90.00
_cell.angle_gamma   90.00
#
_symmetry.space_group_name_H-M   'P 1'
#
loop_
_entity.id
_entity.type
_entity.pdbx_description
1 polymer ?
#
loop_
_entity_poly.entity_id
_entity_poly.type
_entity_poly.pdbx_seq_one_letter_code
_entity_poly.pdbx_strand_id
1 'polypeptide(L)' 'MLKNMSRFKKSFDDYIVYFKEGKLNDANIAKEMDVSKANVSKMRHKWKGVKDNAEYVNNNKLTYS' A
#
# COMPACT_ATOMS: atom_id res chain seq x y z
N MET A 1 -30.97 -8.72 2.42
CA MET A 1 -29.82 -9.14 1.59
C MET A 1 -28.61 -8.28 1.94
N LEU A 2 -27.81 -8.67 2.93
CA LEU A 2 -26.50 -8.04 3.14
C LEU A 2 -25.49 -8.90 2.39
N LYS A 3 -25.09 -8.46 1.19
CA LYS A 3 -23.96 -9.05 0.50
C LYS A 3 -22.78 -8.94 1.46
N ASN A 4 -22.19 -10.08 1.81
CA ASN A 4 -20.87 -10.19 2.40
C ASN A 4 -19.89 -9.41 1.52
N MET A 5 -19.74 -8.11 1.79
CA MET A 5 -18.59 -7.36 1.32
C MET A 5 -17.43 -7.92 2.13
N SER A 6 -16.81 -8.98 1.64
CA SER A 6 -15.40 -9.17 1.92
C SER A 6 -14.73 -7.90 1.43
N ARG A 7 -14.56 -6.92 2.31
CA ARG A 7 -13.54 -5.89 2.10
C ARG A 7 -12.27 -6.70 1.94
N PHE A 8 -11.88 -6.94 0.69
CA PHE A 8 -10.64 -7.62 0.37
C PHE A 8 -9.58 -6.89 1.20
N LYS A 9 -8.99 -7.60 2.17
CA LYS A 9 -7.99 -7.00 3.05
C LYS A 9 -6.88 -6.52 2.13
N LYS A 10 -6.70 -5.19 2.07
CA LYS A 10 -5.66 -4.60 1.25
C LYS A 10 -4.30 -5.06 1.77
N SER A 11 -3.52 -5.65 0.89
CA SER A 11 -2.17 -6.12 1.18
C SER A 11 -1.25 -4.91 1.39
N PHE A 12 -0.06 -5.12 1.94
CA PHE A 12 0.92 -4.04 2.02
C PHE A 12 1.40 -3.60 0.63
N ASP A 13 1.54 -4.55 -0.31
CA ASP A 13 1.97 -4.29 -1.68
C ASP A 13 1.01 -3.36 -2.44
N ASP A 14 -0.29 -3.46 -2.15
CA ASP A 14 -1.31 -2.55 -2.70
C ASP A 14 -1.01 -1.09 -2.36
N TYR A 15 -0.46 -0.81 -1.16
CA TYR A 15 -0.07 0.55 -0.76
C TYR A 15 1.25 0.99 -1.39
N ILE A 16 2.19 0.06 -1.61
CA ILE A 16 3.52 0.37 -2.14
C ILE A 16 3.44 0.99 -3.53
N VAL A 17 2.51 0.54 -4.38
CA VAL A 17 2.29 1.11 -5.72
C VAL A 17 2.10 2.63 -5.64
N TYR A 18 1.20 3.09 -4.76
CA TYR A 18 0.96 4.52 -4.55
C TYR A 18 2.16 5.27 -3.97
N PHE A 19 2.89 4.63 -3.04
CA PHE A 19 4.03 5.27 -2.39
C PHE A 19 5.23 5.42 -3.32
N LYS A 20 5.47 4.44 -4.20
CA LYS A 20 6.52 4.48 -5.23
C LYS A 20 6.22 5.57 -6.27
N GLU A 21 4.97 5.68 -6.71
CA GLU A 21 4.59 6.68 -7.71
C GLU A 21 4.61 8.12 -7.15
N GLY A 22 4.35 8.31 -5.86
CA GLY A 22 4.43 9.62 -5.19
C GLY A 22 3.36 10.63 -5.61
N LYS A 23 2.44 10.25 -6.52
CA LYS A 23 1.44 11.16 -7.12
C LYS A 23 0.25 11.48 -6.20
N LEU A 24 -0.03 10.62 -5.22
CA LEU A 24 -1.19 10.78 -4.32
C LEU A 24 -0.78 10.99 -2.86
N ASN A 25 -1.48 11.94 -2.22
CA ASN A 25 -1.43 12.13 -0.77
C ASN A 25 -2.26 11.04 -0.04
N ASP A 26 -2.06 10.91 1.27
CA ASP A 26 -2.71 9.85 2.06
C ASP A 26 -4.24 9.89 2.04
N ALA A 27 -4.83 11.08 1.85
CA ALA A 27 -6.28 11.23 1.81
C ALA A 27 -6.86 10.68 0.49
N ASN A 28 -6.16 10.88 -0.63
CA ASN A 28 -6.60 10.36 -1.93
C ASN A 28 -6.42 8.84 -2.00
N ILE A 29 -5.28 8.31 -1.50
CA ILE A 29 -5.05 6.87 -1.41
C ILE A 29 -6.13 6.20 -0.53
N ALA A 30 -6.48 6.82 0.59
CA ALA A 30 -7.51 6.32 1.49
C ALA A 30 -8.88 6.20 0.80
N LYS A 31 -9.26 7.21 0.00
CA LYS A 31 -10.51 7.19 -0.78
C LYS A 31 -10.48 6.11 -1.85
N GLU A 32 -9.40 6.01 -2.61
CA GLU A 32 -9.27 5.06 -3.72
C GLU A 32 -9.23 3.60 -3.24
N MET A 33 -8.60 3.35 -2.10
CA MET A 33 -8.48 2.02 -1.52
C MET A 33 -9.67 1.62 -0.63
N ASP A 34 -10.63 2.52 -0.37
CA ASP A 34 -11.71 2.38 0.63
C ASP A 34 -11.16 2.00 2.03
N VAL A 35 -10.17 2.75 2.51
CA VAL A 35 -9.54 2.53 3.82
C VAL A 35 -9.41 3.83 4.61
N SER A 36 -9.06 3.73 5.90
CA SER A 36 -8.83 4.93 6.71
C SER A 36 -7.50 5.60 6.34
N LYS A 37 -7.48 6.94 6.37
CA LYS A 37 -6.25 7.74 6.22
C LYS A 37 -5.17 7.34 7.23
N ALA A 38 -5.58 6.99 8.46
CA ALA A 38 -4.67 6.51 9.49
C ALA A 38 -3.97 5.21 9.07
N ASN A 39 -4.68 4.29 8.41
CA ASN A 39 -4.08 3.07 7.90
C ASN A 39 -3.05 3.36 6.80
N VAL A 40 -3.37 4.28 5.88
CA VAL A 40 -2.42 4.71 4.83
C VAL A 40 -1.15 5.30 5.45
N SER A 41 -1.28 6.19 6.43
CA SER A 41 -0.13 6.80 7.12
C SER A 41 0.75 5.76 7.82
N LYS A 42 0.14 4.78 8.50
CA LYS A 42 0.86 3.65 9.11
C LYS A 42 1.64 2.84 8.07
N MET A 43 1.02 2.52 6.93
CA MET A 43 1.69 1.80 5.84
C MET A 43 2.79 2.64 5.20
N ARG A 44 2.61 3.96 5.07
CA ARG A 44 3.64 4.86 4.55
C ARG A 44 4.86 4.91 5.47
N HIS A 45 4.64 4.98 6.78
CA HIS A 45 5.74 4.91 7.75
C HIS A 45 6.48 3.57 7.67
N LYS A 46 5.74 2.45 7.61
CA LYS A 46 6.34 1.13 7.40
C LYS A 46 7.17 1.10 6.11
N TRP A 47 6.63 1.58 5.00
CA TRP A 47 7.32 1.65 3.72
C TRP A 47 8.59 2.50 3.78
N LYS A 48 8.54 3.68 4.42
CA LYS A 48 9.73 4.53 4.62
C LYS A 48 10.83 3.85 5.43
N GLY A 49 10.48 2.97 6.38
CA GLY A 49 11.45 2.21 7.17
C GLY A 49 12.08 1.03 6.42
N VAL A 50 11.41 0.49 5.40
CA VAL A 50 11.91 -0.67 4.63
C VAL A 50 12.41 -0.33 3.23
N LYS A 51 12.09 0.85 2.68
CA LYS A 51 12.50 1.28 1.33
C LYS A 51 14.02 1.39 1.17
N ASP A 52 14.73 1.69 2.26
CA ASP A 52 16.19 1.82 2.26
C ASP A 52 16.87 0.48 2.61
N ASN A 53 16.08 -0.56 2.89
CA ASN A 53 16.55 -1.90 3.20
C ASN A 53 16.52 -2.75 1.92
N ALA A 54 17.70 -3.05 1.37
CA ALA A 54 17.86 -3.61 0.03
C ALA A 54 17.11 -4.94 -0.18
N GLU A 55 16.93 -5.76 0.86
CA GLU A 55 16.21 -7.04 0.79
C GLU A 55 14.72 -6.88 0.44
N TYR A 56 14.05 -5.85 0.97
CA TYR A 56 12.61 -5.65 0.73
C TYR A 56 12.35 -5.08 -0.66
N VAL A 57 13.29 -4.28 -1.19
CA VAL A 57 13.22 -3.73 -2.54
C VAL A 57 13.52 -4.80 -3.59
N ASN A 58 14.45 -5.73 -3.32
CA ASN A 58 14.80 -6.80 -4.25
C ASN A 58 13.70 -7.86 -4.39
N ASN A 59 13.00 -8.22 -3.31
CA ASN A 59 11.89 -9.18 -3.38
C ASN A 59 10.64 -8.64 -4.10
N ASN A 60 10.53 -7.31 -4.23
CA ASN A 60 9.47 -6.64 -4.99
C ASN A 60 9.93 -6.12 -6.36
N LYS A 61 11.18 -6.41 -6.78
CA LYS A 61 11.50 -6.50 -8.21
C LYS A 61 10.84 -7.79 -8.68
N LEU A 62 9.66 -7.63 -9.28
CA LEU A 62 9.07 -8.61 -10.18
C LEU A 62 10.18 -9.26 -11.00
N THR A 63 10.50 -10.50 -10.68
CA THR A 63 10.99 -11.49 -11.64
C THR A 63 9.93 -11.58 -12.73
N TYR A 64 10.02 -10.70 -13.72
CA TYR A 64 9.59 -11.01 -15.07
C TYR A 64 10.70 -11.88 -15.66
N SER A 65 10.58 -13.19 -15.46
CA SER A 65 11.37 -14.22 -16.14
C SER A 65 10.42 -15.27 -16.69
#